data_AF-A0A399IMB3-F1
#
_entry.id   AF-A0A399IMB3-F1
#
_cell.length_a   1.000
_cell.length_b   1.000
_cell.length_c   1.000
_cell.angle_alpha   90.00
_cell.angle_beta   90.00
_cell.angle_gamma   90.00
#
_symmetry.space_group_name_H-M   'P 1'
#
loop_
_entity.id
_entity.type
_entity.pdbx_description
1 polymer ?
#
loop_
_entity_poly.entity_id
_entity_poly.type
_entity_poly.pdbx_seq_one_letter_code
_entity_poly.pdbx_strand_id
1 'polypeptide(L)'
;MYIILYIMALELLFMINNKFVQKKCKSCGKIIDEKWDYCPYCKVKQVKVKCIFCKNDLNPTWNFCPYCKNKRNQDSRDKVLEYGNEWLKEILKK
;
A
#
# COMPACT_ATOMS: atom_id res chain seq x y z
N MET A 1 17.46 -8.16 39.48
CA MET A 1 17.94 -9.00 38.36
C MET A 1 16.83 -9.29 37.34
N TYR A 2 15.69 -9.86 37.74
CA TYR A 2 14.54 -10.12 36.83
C TYR A 2 13.98 -8.88 36.13
N ILE A 3 13.88 -7.75 36.82
CA ILE A 3 13.37 -6.49 36.25
C ILE A 3 14.28 -5.99 35.12
N ILE A 4 15.60 -6.12 35.27
CA ILE A 4 16.57 -5.70 34.24
C ILE A 4 16.45 -6.60 33.01
N LEU A 5 16.36 -7.92 33.22
CA LEU A 5 16.13 -8.88 32.13
C LEU A 5 14.81 -8.62 31.39
N TYR A 6 13.76 -8.21 32.12
CA TYR A 6 12.46 -7.86 31.55
C TYR A 6 12.52 -6.56 30.73
N ILE A 7 13.18 -5.52 31.24
CA ILE A 7 13.35 -4.24 30.51
C ILE A 7 14.16 -4.45 29.23
N MET A 8 15.26 -5.20 29.30
CA MET A 8 16.06 -5.53 28.12
C MET A 8 15.25 -6.29 27.06
N ALA A 9 14.42 -7.26 27.48
CA ALA A 9 13.55 -8.00 26.57
C ALA A 9 12.51 -7.10 25.89
N LEU A 10 11.94 -6.12 26.61
CA LEU A 10 11.00 -5.16 26.05
C LEU A 10 11.64 -4.22 25.01
N GLU A 11 12.85 -3.73 25.25
CA GLU A 11 13.58 -2.88 24.30
C GLU A 11 13.91 -3.64 22.99
N LEU A 12 14.33 -4.91 23.12
CA LEU A 12 14.55 -5.80 21.98
C LEU A 12 13.26 -6.04 21.17
N LEU A 13 12.13 -6.25 21.84
CA LEU A 13 10.82 -6.42 21.18
C LEU A 13 10.36 -5.17 20.44
N PHE A 14 10.59 -3.98 21.01
CA PHE A 14 10.22 -2.71 20.37
C PHE A 14 10.95 -2.49 19.04
N MET A 15 12.25 -2.83 19.00
CA MET A 15 13.08 -2.70 17.81
C MET A 15 12.65 -3.66 16.68
N ILE A 16 12.24 -4.89 17.01
CA ILE A 16 11.80 -5.90 16.02
C ILE A 16 10.48 -5.50 15.34
N ASN A 17 9.60 -4.77 16.02
CA ASN A 17 8.31 -4.34 15.47
C ASN A 17 8.41 -3.17 14.48
N ASN A 18 9.54 -2.45 14.44
CA ASN A 18 9.78 -1.40 13.45
C ASN A 18 10.25 -1.99 12.11
N LYS A 19 9.33 -2.67 11.41
CA LYS A 19 9.54 -3.03 10.00
C LYS A 19 9.42 -1.77 9.13
N PHE A 20 10.56 -1.21 8.74
CA PHE A 20 10.62 -0.15 7.73
C PHE A 20 10.25 -0.72 6.36
N VAL A 21 9.02 -0.48 5.91
CA VAL A 21 8.61 -0.80 4.53
C VAL A 21 9.30 0.19 3.59
N GLN A 22 10.30 -0.29 2.85
CA GLN A 22 11.01 0.55 1.89
C GLN A 22 10.21 0.66 0.58
N LYS A 23 9.89 1.89 0.17
CA LYS A 23 9.24 2.15 -1.10
C LYS A 23 10.27 2.11 -2.23
N LYS A 24 9.94 1.44 -3.33
CA LYS A 24 10.77 1.40 -4.55
C LYS A 24 10.11 2.22 -5.65
N CYS A 25 10.94 2.88 -6.45
CA CYS A 25 10.48 3.59 -7.64
C CYS A 25 9.94 2.58 -8.66
N LYS A 26 8.71 2.78 -9.13
CA LYS A 26 8.08 1.89 -10.14
C LYS A 26 8.77 1.92 -11.50
N SER A 27 9.54 2.96 -11.79
CA SER A 27 10.23 3.13 -13.07
C SER A 27 11.66 2.58 -13.04
N CYS A 28 12.46 2.91 -12.03
CA CYS A 28 13.88 2.52 -11.98
C CYS A 28 14.23 1.49 -10.89
N GLY A 29 13.28 1.09 -10.05
CA GLY A 29 13.48 0.07 -9.01
C GLY A 29 14.28 0.50 -7.78
N LYS A 30 14.92 1.68 -7.80
CA LYS A 30 15.68 2.19 -6.65
C LYS A 30 14.78 2.52 -5.46
N ILE A 31 15.32 2.34 -4.25
CA ILE A 31 14.66 2.70 -3.00
C ILE A 31 14.55 4.23 -2.92
N ILE A 32 13.37 4.71 -2.59
CA ILE A 32 13.02 6.13 -2.50
C ILE A 32 12.15 6.36 -1.27
N ASP A 33 12.14 7.60 -0.77
CA ASP A 33 11.22 7.99 0.30
C ASP A 33 9.78 8.08 -0.24
N GLU A 34 8.80 7.72 0.60
CA GLU A 34 7.39 7.82 0.25
C GLU A 34 6.89 9.25 0.09
N LYS A 35 7.51 10.19 0.80
CA LYS A 35 7.16 11.62 0.78
C LYS A 35 7.55 12.31 -0.53
N TRP A 36 8.53 11.76 -1.25
CA TRP A 36 9.06 12.36 -2.47
C TRP A 36 8.08 12.27 -3.64
N ASP A 37 7.82 13.42 -4.26
CA ASP A 37 6.99 13.52 -5.47
C ASP A 37 7.71 13.05 -6.74
N TYR A 38 9.04 13.15 -6.77
CA TYR A 38 9.87 12.77 -7.90
C TYR A 38 11.01 11.87 -7.44
N CYS A 39 11.35 10.87 -8.24
CA CYS A 39 12.51 10.02 -7.98
C CYS A 39 13.80 10.81 -8.29
N PRO A 40 14.76 10.93 -7.37
CA PRO A 40 16.00 11.68 -7.61
C PRO A 40 16.90 11.02 -8.66
N TYR A 41 16.71 9.73 -8.93
CA TYR A 41 17.56 8.96 -9.84
C TYR A 41 17.08 8.99 -11.30
N CYS A 42 15.76 8.97 -11.52
CA CYS A 42 15.20 8.92 -12.88
C CYS A 42 14.26 10.09 -13.20
N LYS A 43 14.02 11.00 -12.24
CA LYS A 43 13.13 12.18 -12.37
C LYS A 43 11.66 11.85 -12.67
N VAL A 44 11.29 10.56 -12.64
CA VAL A 44 9.90 10.14 -12.83
C VAL A 44 9.05 10.52 -11.62
N LYS A 45 7.88 11.09 -11.89
CA LYS A 45 6.89 11.42 -10.87
C LYS A 45 6.36 10.15 -10.20
N GLN A 46 6.37 10.12 -8.88
CA GLN A 46 5.87 9.01 -8.11
C GLN A 46 4.35 9.07 -8.01
N VAL A 47 3.69 7.93 -8.26
CA VAL A 47 2.24 7.83 -8.15
C VAL A 47 1.88 7.79 -6.65
N LYS A 48 1.35 8.89 -6.14
CA LYS A 48 0.68 8.94 -4.85
C LYS A 48 -0.76 8.47 -5.04
N VAL A 49 -1.19 7.47 -4.27
CA VAL A 49 -2.57 6.99 -4.30
C VAL A 49 -3.40 7.97 -3.48
N LYS A 50 -4.51 8.45 -4.02
CA LYS A 50 -5.47 9.26 -3.28
C LYS A 50 -6.72 8.43 -3.01
N CYS A 51 -7.33 8.65 -1.86
CA CYS A 51 -8.63 8.04 -1.58
C CYS A 51 -9.69 8.62 -2.52
N ILE A 52 -10.50 7.77 -3.17
CA ILE A 52 -11.58 8.23 -4.06
C ILE A 52 -12.70 8.99 -3.33
N PHE A 53 -12.88 8.71 -2.03
CA PHE A 53 -13.96 9.29 -1.23
C PHE A 53 -13.55 10.64 -0.62
N CYS A 54 -12.39 10.72 0.03
CA CYS A 54 -11.96 11.92 0.75
C CYS A 54 -10.80 12.69 0.09
N LYS A 55 -10.25 12.18 -1.02
CA LYS A 55 -9.15 12.78 -1.79
C LYS A 55 -7.82 13.00 -1.05
N ASN A 56 -7.72 12.54 0.20
CA ASN A 56 -6.47 12.56 0.97
C ASN A 56 -5.45 11.58 0.39
N ASP A 57 -4.18 11.94 0.55
CA ASP A 57 -3.07 11.06 0.22
C ASP A 57 -3.15 9.79 1.07
N LEU A 58 -3.03 8.66 0.40
CA LEU A 58 -3.18 7.34 0.98
C LEU A 58 -1.93 6.54 0.64
N ASN A 59 -1.28 6.00 1.68
CA ASN A 59 -0.23 5.01 1.48
C ASN A 59 -0.80 3.87 0.63
N PRO A 60 -0.09 3.29 -0.36
CA PRO A 60 -0.53 2.17 -1.19
C PRO A 60 -0.47 0.78 -0.53
N THR A 61 -0.04 0.66 0.74
CA THR A 61 -0.04 -0.61 1.51
C THR A 61 -1.28 -0.83 2.40
N TRP A 62 -1.90 0.24 2.91
CA TRP A 62 -3.16 0.24 3.71
C TRP A 62 -4.46 -0.21 3.03
N ASN A 63 -5.13 -1.24 3.52
CA ASN A 63 -6.41 -1.71 2.96
C ASN A 63 -7.58 -0.70 3.11
N PHE A 64 -7.51 0.16 4.12
CA PHE A 64 -8.56 1.12 4.47
C PHE A 64 -8.01 2.54 4.56
N CYS A 65 -8.85 3.53 4.26
CA CYS A 65 -8.52 4.92 4.47
C CYS A 65 -8.72 5.29 5.95
N PRO A 66 -7.68 5.79 6.67
CA PRO A 66 -7.83 6.18 8.07
C PRO A 66 -8.68 7.45 8.24
N TYR A 67 -8.80 8.28 7.19
CA TYR A 67 -9.53 9.54 7.25
C TYR A 67 -11.03 9.36 7.06
N CYS A 68 -11.45 8.45 6.18
CA CYS A 68 -12.86 8.29 5.82
C CYS A 68 -13.42 6.89 6.05
N LYS A 69 -12.61 5.95 6.56
CA LYS A 69 -12.96 4.56 6.88
C LYS A 69 -13.40 3.70 5.68
N ASN A 70 -13.51 4.28 4.49
CA ASN A 70 -13.82 3.54 3.26
C ASN A 70 -12.62 2.71 2.80
N LYS A 71 -12.90 1.60 2.10
CA LYS A 71 -11.87 0.80 1.42
C LYS A 71 -11.16 1.65 0.38
N ARG A 72 -9.85 1.45 0.21
CA ARG A 72 -8.97 2.25 -0.66
C ARG A 72 -9.55 2.48 -2.07
N ASN A 73 -10.17 1.47 -2.64
CA ASN A 73 -10.93 1.47 -3.87
C ASN A 73 -11.52 0.06 -4.01
N GLN A 74 -12.75 -0.10 -4.52
CA GLN A 74 -13.12 -1.40 -5.11
C GLN A 74 -12.10 -1.67 -6.20
N ASP A 75 -11.37 -2.77 -6.07
CA ASP A 75 -10.19 -3.08 -6.87
C ASP A 75 -10.60 -2.97 -8.34
N SER A 76 -9.88 -2.17 -9.13
CA SER A 76 -10.11 -2.17 -10.58
C SER A 76 -9.92 -3.58 -11.17
N ARG A 77 -9.23 -4.48 -10.46
CA ARG A 77 -9.22 -5.92 -10.76
C ARG A 77 -10.56 -6.62 -10.50
N ASP A 78 -11.27 -6.28 -9.42
CA ASP A 78 -12.56 -6.90 -9.08
C ASP A 78 -13.61 -6.56 -10.15
N LYS A 79 -13.65 -5.29 -10.61
CA LYS A 79 -14.56 -4.88 -11.70
C LYS A 79 -14.18 -5.50 -13.05
N VAL A 80 -12.89 -5.58 -13.38
CA VAL A 80 -12.44 -6.22 -14.65
C VAL A 80 -12.81 -7.71 -14.67
N LEU A 81 -12.71 -8.40 -13.53
CA LEU A 81 -13.15 -9.79 -13.39
C LEU A 81 -14.67 -9.94 -13.50
N GLU A 82 -15.44 -9.04 -12.91
CA GLU A 82 -16.92 -9.04 -13.01
C GLU A 82 -17.40 -8.94 -14.47
N TYR A 83 -16.92 -7.94 -15.22
CA TYR A 83 -17.28 -7.77 -16.64
C TYR A 83 -16.80 -8.94 -17.52
N GLY A 84 -15.57 -9.44 -17.30
CA GLY A 84 -15.05 -10.58 -18.08
C GLY A 84 -15.88 -11.85 -17.91
N ASN A 85 -16.36 -12.12 -16.69
CA ASN A 85 -17.20 -13.27 -16.40
C ASN A 85 -18.61 -13.13 -17.00
N GLU A 86 -19.12 -11.91 -17.16
CA GLU A 86 -20.44 -11.67 -17.76
C GLU A 86 -20.44 -11.99 -19.26
N TRP A 87 -19.44 -11.50 -20.01
CA TRP A 87 -19.28 -11.83 -21.43
C TRP A 87 -19.05 -13.33 -21.67
N LEU A 88 -18.24 -13.99 -20.84
CA LEU A 88 -18.03 -15.43 -20.93
C LEU A 88 -19.33 -16.22 -20.75
N LYS A 89 -20.23 -15.77 -19.85
CA LYS A 89 -21.54 -16.40 -19.67
C LYS A 89 -22.43 -16.27 -20.91
N GLU A 90 -22.30 -15.21 -21.69
CA GLU A 90 -23.06 -15.06 -22.95
C GLU A 90 -22.55 -15.99 -24.05
N ILE A 91 -21.24 -16.23 -24.12
CA ILE A 91 -20.63 -17.16 -25.07
C ILE A 91 -20.99 -18.62 -24.74
N LEU A 92 -20.94 -18.99 -23.47
CA LEU A 92 -21.21 -20.37 -23.03
C LEU A 92 -22.70 -20.77 -23.07
N LYS A 93 -23.60 -19.82 -23.37
CA LYS A 93 -25.05 -20.06 -23.51
C LYS A 93 -25.49 -20.32 -24.96
N LYS A 94 -24.57 -20.31 -25.92
CA LYS A 94 -24.78 -20.67 -27.32
C LYS A 94 -24.25 -22.08 -27.59
#